data_AF-A0A7W3T0U1-F1
#
_entry.id   AF-A0A7W3T0U1-F1
#
_cell.length_a   1.000
_cell.length_b   1.000
_cell.length_c   1.000
_cell.angle_alpha   90.00
_cell.angle_beta   90.00
_cell.angle_gamma   90.00
#
_symmetry.space_group_name_H-M   'P 1'
#
loop_
_entity.id
_entity.type
_entity.pdbx_description
1 polymer ?
#
loop_
_entity_poly.entity_id
_entity_poly.type
_entity_poly.pdbx_seq_one_letter_code
_entity_poly.pdbx_strand_id
1 'polypeptide(L)' 'MQPEPHTWRKSSYSGVDNSDCLEVADGVPGVVPVRDSKHTDGPVLVIPRDAWRAFTHLTRR' A
#
# COMPACT_ATOMS: atom_id res chain seq x y z
N MET A 1 -10.05 -5.41 -17.60
CA MET A 1 -10.15 -4.89 -16.23
C MET A 1 -10.50 -6.06 -15.33
N GLN A 2 -9.49 -6.81 -14.89
CA GLN A 2 -9.67 -8.06 -14.16
C GLN A 2 -9.89 -7.77 -12.66
N PRO A 3 -10.67 -8.57 -11.93
CA PRO A 3 -10.77 -8.46 -10.48
C PRO A 3 -9.52 -9.11 -9.87
N GLU A 4 -8.55 -8.29 -9.45
CA GLU A 4 -7.38 -8.78 -8.72
C GLU A 4 -7.83 -9.38 -7.37
N PRO A 5 -7.32 -10.55 -6.95
CA PRO A 5 -7.68 -11.21 -5.68
C PRO A 5 -7.20 -10.46 -4.42
N HIS A 6 -6.76 -9.21 -4.58
CA HIS A 6 -6.16 -8.39 -3.55
C HIS A 6 -6.86 -7.03 -3.50
N THR A 7 -7.42 -6.70 -2.34
CA THR A 7 -8.09 -5.43 -2.13
C THR A 7 -7.04 -4.36 -1.87
N TRP A 8 -6.88 -3.45 -2.82
CA TRP A 8 -6.06 -2.25 -2.65
C TRP A 8 -6.79 -1.26 -1.74
N ARG A 9 -6.11 -0.83 -0.67
CA ARG A 9 -6.63 0.13 0.28
C ARG A 9 -5.77 1.39 0.26
N LYS A 10 -6.41 2.54 0.08
CA LYS A 10 -5.79 3.86 0.20
C LYS A 10 -5.51 4.20 1.67
N SER A 11 -4.46 4.99 1.90
CA SER A 11 -4.20 5.58 3.22
C SER A 11 -5.36 6.49 3.65
N SER A 12 -5.70 6.51 4.94
CA SER A 12 -6.69 7.45 5.48
C SER A 12 -6.23 8.92 5.46
N TYR A 13 -4.94 9.15 5.16
CA TYR A 13 -4.36 10.49 5.00
C TYR A 13 -4.42 11.01 3.55
N SER A 14 -4.94 10.24 2.59
CA SER A 14 -5.15 10.72 1.22
C SER A 14 -6.42 11.58 1.15
N GLY A 15 -6.24 12.91 1.19
CA GLY A 15 -7.30 13.91 1.09
C GLY A 15 -7.14 14.80 -0.15
N VAL A 16 -8.13 15.65 -0.43
CA VAL A 16 -8.19 16.52 -1.62
C VAL A 16 -7.01 17.49 -1.71
N ASP A 17 -6.47 17.91 -0.56
CA ASP A 17 -5.31 18.80 -0.45
C ASP A 17 -3.99 18.05 -0.22
N ASN A 18 -4.04 16.71 -0.09
CA ASN A 18 -2.96 15.88 0.40
C ASN A 18 -2.52 14.96 -0.74
N SER A 19 -1.50 15.41 -1.48
CA SER A 19 -0.98 14.77 -2.70
C SER A 19 -0.31 13.40 -2.49
N ASP A 20 -0.44 12.77 -1.32
CA ASP A 20 0.23 11.51 -0.98
C ASP A 20 -0.63 10.31 -1.37
N CYS A 21 -0.16 9.61 -2.40
CA CYS A 21 -0.90 8.67 -3.23
C CYS A 21 -0.33 7.27 -3.10
N LEU A 22 -0.44 6.65 -1.92
CA LEU A 22 -0.03 5.26 -1.74
C LEU A 22 -1.23 4.36 -1.45
N GLU A 23 -1.24 3.22 -2.13
CA GLU A 23 -2.14 2.10 -1.87
C GLU A 23 -1.33 0.90 -1.37
N VAL A 24 -1.91 0.18 -0.42
CA VAL A 24 -1.38 -1.10 0.05
C VAL A 24 -2.35 -2.22 -0.30
N ALA A 25 -1.84 -3.37 -0.73
CA ALA A 25 -2.68 -4.53 -1.03
C ALA A 25 -2.81 -5.43 0.21
N ASP A 26 -4.04 -5.69 0.62
CA ASP A 26 -4.35 -6.65 1.66
C ASP A 26 -4.49 -8.08 1.08
N GLY A 27 -4.30 -9.09 1.92
CA GLY A 27 -4.55 -10.49 1.55
C GLY A 27 -3.42 -11.19 0.79
N VAL A 28 -2.24 -10.58 0.64
CA VAL A 28 -1.06 -11.24 0.06
C VAL A 28 -0.23 -11.96 1.14
N PRO A 29 -0.07 -13.29 1.07
CA PRO A 29 0.73 -14.02 2.06
C PRO A 29 2.20 -13.58 2.07
N GLY A 30 2.77 -13.40 3.27
CA GLY A 30 4.20 -13.11 3.46
C GLY A 30 4.69 -11.69 3.10
N VAL A 31 3.95 -10.93 2.31
CA VAL A 31 4.37 -9.59 1.83
C VAL A 31 3.25 -8.55 1.91
N VAL A 32 3.63 -7.29 1.80
CA VAL A 32 2.76 -6.12 1.71
C VAL A 32 3.17 -5.35 0.44
N PRO A 33 2.41 -5.52 -0.66
CA PRO A 33 2.61 -4.74 -1.86
C PRO A 33 2.18 -3.28 -1.63
N VAL A 34 2.99 -2.35 -2.09
CA VAL A 34 2.75 -0.90 -2.02
C VAL A 34 2.90 -0.33 -3.43
N ARG A 35 1.95 0.49 -3.86
CA ARG A 35 2.02 1.17 -5.16
C ARG A 35 1.58 2.62 -5.06
N ASP A 36 1.90 3.38 -6.10
CA ASP A 36 1.40 4.72 -6.29
C ASP A 36 -0.06 4.69 -6.81
N SER A 37 -0.97 5.39 -6.13
CA SER A 37 -2.39 5.44 -6.48
C SER A 37 -2.68 6.22 -7.77
N LYS A 38 -1.78 7.11 -8.20
CA LYS A 38 -1.86 7.86 -9.47
C LYS A 38 -1.29 7.04 -10.64
N HIS A 39 -0.45 6.05 -10.36
CA HIS A 39 0.15 5.16 -11.35
C HIS A 39 -0.17 3.69 -11.03
N THR A 40 -1.44 3.31 -11.14
CA THR A 40 -1.93 1.97 -10.79
C THR A 40 -1.30 0.85 -11.62
N ASP A 41 -0.87 1.17 -12.84
CA ASP A 41 -0.19 0.25 -13.77
C ASP A 41 1.34 0.34 -13.65
N GLY A 42 1.83 1.15 -12.71
CA GLY A 42 3.25 1.33 -12.43
C GLY A 42 3.86 0.22 -11.56
N PRO A 43 5.15 0.34 -11.23
CA PRO A 43 5.85 -0.62 -10.40
C PRO A 43 5.23 -0.79 -9.00
N VAL A 44 5.21 -2.02 -8.51
CA VAL A 44 4.75 -2.37 -7.16
C VAL A 44 5.95 -2.71 -6.30
N LEU A 45 6.12 -2.00 -5.18
CA LEU A 45 7.12 -2.32 -4.17
C LEU A 45 6.59 -3.46 -3.29
N VAL A 46 7.32 -4.57 -3.24
CA VAL A 46 6.96 -5.74 -2.42
C VAL A 46 7.79 -5.75 -1.14
N ILE A 47 7.14 -5.49 -0.01
CA ILE A 47 7.81 -5.41 1.29
C ILE A 47 7.52 -6.68 2.09
N PRO A 48 8.50 -7.37 2.70
CA PRO A 48 8.23 -8.47 3.62
C PRO A 48 7.33 -8.03 4.78
N ARG A 49 6.38 -8.87 5.17
CA ARG A 49 5.39 -8.56 6.22
C ARG A 49 6.03 -8.11 7.53
N ASP A 50 7.14 -8.73 7.94
CA ASP A 50 7.81 -8.40 9.19
C ASP A 50 8.50 -7.04 9.14
N ALA A 51 9.10 -6.69 8.00
CA ALA A 51 9.68 -5.37 7.77
C ALA A 51 8.60 -4.27 7.78
N TRP A 52 7.45 -4.53 7.16
CA TRP A 52 6.31 -3.61 7.19
C TRP A 52 5.77 -3.38 8.62
N ARG A 53 5.65 -4.47 9.41
CA ARG A 53 5.25 -4.38 10.83
C ARG A 53 6.23 -3.54 11.65
N ALA A 54 7.53 -3.79 11.52
CA ALA A 54 8.55 -3.01 12.20
C ALA A 54 8.49 -1.52 11.82
N PHE A 55 8.38 -1.22 10.51
CA PHE A 55 8.28 0.14 10.01
C PHE A 55 7.07 0.90 10.57
N THR A 56 5.89 0.28 10.54
CA THR A 56 4.65 0.91 11.03
C THR A 56 4.62 1.09 12.54
N HIS A 57 5.26 0.21 13.30
CA HIS A 57 5.44 0.40 14.75
C HIS A 57 6.33 1.61 15.08
N LEU A 58 7.37 1.86 14.29
CA LEU A 58 8.29 2.98 14.51
C LEU A 58 7.73 4.34 14.06
N THR A 59 6.81 4.34 13.10
CA THR A 59 6.32 5.57 12.45
C THR A 59 4.93 6.00 12.93
N ARG A 60 4.32 5.25 13.85
CA ARG A 60 3.05 5.62 14.49
C ARG A 60 3.30 6.72 15.52
N ARG A 61 2.82 7.93 15.23
CA ARG A 61 2.80 9.07 16.17
C ARG A 61 1.56 9.04 17.05
#